data_AF-A0A1B9YL62-F1
#
_entry.id   AF-A0A1B9YL62-F1
#
_cell.length_a   1.000
_cell.length_b   1.000
_cell.length_c   1.000
_cell.angle_alpha   90.00
_cell.angle_beta   90.00
_cell.angle_gamma   90.00
#
_symmetry.space_group_name_H-M   'P 1'
#
loop_
_entity.id
_entity.type
_entity.pdbx_description
1 polymer ?
#
loop_
_entity_poly.entity_id
_entity_poly.type
_entity_poly.pdbx_seq_one_letter_code
_entity_poly.pdbx_strand_id
1 'polypeptide(L)' 'MTDDPVLIAYAVKRSARSKKAAWTRIGRAYPHETGAGLTVILDAVPADGRIILLERDEADDARLLREAIRRQK' A
#
# COMPACT_ATOMS: atom_id res chain seq x y z
N MET A 1 15.97 -5.05 -7.62
CA MET A 1 14.60 -4.59 -7.31
C MET A 1 14.69 -3.13 -6.89
N THR A 2 13.90 -2.25 -7.50
CA THR A 2 13.76 -0.87 -7.02
C THR A 2 13.07 -0.93 -5.66
N ASP A 3 13.71 -0.46 -4.60
CA ASP A 3 13.19 -0.47 -3.22
C ASP A 3 12.03 0.52 -3.01
N ASP A 4 11.77 1.38 -4.00
CA ASP A 4 10.65 2.32 -3.97
C ASP A 4 9.35 1.66 -4.46
N PRO A 5 8.31 1.60 -3.61
CA PRO A 5 7.01 1.13 -4.04
C PRO A 5 6.41 2.13 -5.02
N VAL A 6 5.75 1.62 -6.06
CA VAL A 6 5.05 2.44 -7.05
C VAL A 6 3.58 2.61 -6.70
N LEU A 7 2.98 1.60 -6.06
CA LEU A 7 1.60 1.68 -5.58
C LEU A 7 1.52 1.21 -4.12
N ILE A 8 0.50 1.69 -3.42
CA ILE A 8 0.19 1.36 -2.04
C ILE A 8 -1.09 0.52 -2.01
N ALA A 9 -1.07 -0.57 -1.23
CA ALA A 9 -2.20 -1.48 -1.10
C ALA A 9 -3.11 -1.07 0.07
N TYR A 10 -4.40 -0.99 -0.21
CA TYR A 10 -5.44 -0.59 0.72
C TYR A 10 -6.55 -1.63 0.82
N ALA A 11 -6.98 -1.91 2.05
CA ALA A 11 -8.26 -2.52 2.36
C ALA A 11 -9.29 -1.42 2.59
N VAL A 12 -10.49 -1.59 2.04
CA VAL A 12 -11.57 -0.61 2.20
C VAL A 12 -12.78 -1.26 2.82
N LYS A 13 -13.11 -0.87 4.04
CA LYS A 13 -14.33 -1.30 4.72
C LYS A 13 -15.38 -0.21 4.60
N ARG A 14 -16.51 -0.52 3.96
CA ARG A 14 -17.69 0.34 3.95
C ARG A 14 -18.63 -0.12 5.06
N SER A 15 -18.94 0.77 5.99
CA SER A 15 -19.94 0.48 7.02
C SER A 15 -21.35 0.60 6.44
N ALA A 16 -22.24 -0.35 6.72
CA ALA A 16 -23.65 -0.23 6.33
C ALA A 16 -24.35 0.95 7.05
N ARG A 17 -23.83 1.36 8.21
CA ARG A 17 -24.41 2.45 9.03
C ARG A 17 -23.84 3.84 8.72
N SER A 18 -22.76 3.92 7.96
CA SER A 18 -22.11 5.20 7.63
C SER A 18 -21.70 5.20 6.17
N LYS A 19 -22.06 6.25 5.43
CA LYS A 19 -21.64 6.42 4.02
C LYS A 19 -20.12 6.60 3.85
N LYS A 20 -19.34 6.64 4.94
CA LYS A 20 -17.88 6.80 4.91
C LYS A 20 -17.19 5.45 4.71
N ALA A 21 -16.20 5.46 3.81
CA ALA A 21 -15.29 4.35 3.61
C ALA A 21 -14.11 4.48 4.58
N ALA A 22 -13.80 3.41 5.33
CA ALA A 22 -12.60 3.32 6.13
C ALA A 22 -11.49 2.72 5.27
N TRP A 23 -10.44 3.50 5.03
CA TRP A 23 -9.26 3.09 4.27
C TRP A 23 -8.17 2.65 5.24
N THR A 24 -7.64 1.46 5.02
CA THR A 24 -6.57 0.89 5.84
C THR A 24 -5.45 0.44 4.91
N ARG A 25 -4.25 0.97 5.12
CA ARG A 25 -3.07 0.51 4.38
C ARG A 25 -2.72 -0.90 4.83
N ILE A 26 -2.52 -1.79 3.88
CA ILE A 26 -2.25 -3.22 4.12
C ILE A 26 -1.01 -3.72 3.37
N GLY A 27 -0.32 -2.89 2.60
CA GLY A 27 0.87 -3.31 1.89
C GLY A 27 1.37 -2.32 0.84
N ARG A 28 2.28 -2.81 -0.01
CA ARG A 28 3.00 -2.05 -1.04
C ARG A 28 3.15 -2.88 -2.30
N ALA A 29 3.20 -2.23 -3.45
CA ALA A 29 3.46 -2.87 -4.73
C ALA A 29 4.68 -2.26 -5.42
N TYR A 30 5.49 -3.13 -6.00
CA TYR A 30 6.75 -2.82 -6.65
C TYR A 30 6.70 -3.28 -8.11
N PRO A 31 7.41 -2.63 -9.05
CA PRO A 31 7.61 -3.17 -10.38
C PRO A 31 8.23 -4.56 -10.28
N HIS A 32 7.61 -5.52 -10.96
CA HIS A 32 8.16 -6.87 -11.01
C HIS A 32 9.40 -6.89 -11.92
N GLU A 33 10.36 -7.76 -11.60
CA GLU A 33 11.63 -7.85 -12.35
C GLU A 33 11.45 -8.42 -13.76
N THR A 34 10.44 -9.27 -13.95
CA THR A 34 10.15 -9.91 -15.24
C THR A 34 8.79 -9.49 -15.76
N GLY A 35 8.79 -8.76 -16.88
CA GLY A 35 7.60 -8.34 -17.61
C GLY A 35 6.92 -7.09 -17.04
N ALA A 36 5.77 -6.74 -17.62
CA ALA A 36 4.97 -5.57 -17.21
C ALA A 36 4.01 -5.95 -16.08
N GLY A 37 4.57 -6.30 -14.91
CA GLY A 37 3.81 -6.74 -13.74
C GLY A 37 4.20 -6.01 -12.47
N LEU A 38 3.47 -6.30 -11.38
CA LEU A 38 3.75 -5.80 -10.04
C LEU A 38 3.92 -6.95 -9.07
N THR A 39 4.90 -6.84 -8.18
CA THR A 39 5.01 -7.67 -6.98
C THR A 39 4.36 -6.94 -5.82
N VAL A 40 3.34 -7.54 -5.20
CA VAL A 40 2.62 -6.95 -4.07
C VAL A 40 3.02 -7.66 -2.78
N ILE A 41 3.48 -6.90 -1.79
CA ILE A 41 3.81 -7.37 -0.45
C ILE A 41 2.72 -6.87 0.50
N LEU A 42 2.06 -7.79 1.19
CA LEU A 42 0.97 -7.50 2.11
C LEU A 42 1.39 -7.77 3.56
N ASP A 43 1.14 -6.79 4.42
CA ASP A 43 1.27 -6.91 5.87
C ASP A 43 0.01 -7.54 6.49
N ALA A 44 -1.14 -7.41 5.81
CA ALA A 44 -2.41 -7.96 6.23
C ALA A 44 -3.30 -8.34 5.03
N VAL A 45 -4.15 -9.34 5.21
CA VAL A 45 -5.12 -9.77 4.18
C VAL A 45 -6.53 -9.32 4.59
N PRO A 46 -7.27 -8.60 3.72
CA PRO A 46 -8.63 -8.19 4.01
C PRO A 46 -9.58 -9.41 3.99
N ALA A 47 -10.47 -9.50 4.98
CA ALA A 47 -11.40 -10.62 5.12
C ALA A 47 -12.41 -10.74 3.96
N ASP A 48 -12.72 -9.62 3.31
CA ASP A 48 -13.57 -9.55 2.10
C ASP A 48 -12.77 -9.79 0.81
N GLY A 49 -11.45 -10.02 0.90
CA GLY A 49 -10.58 -10.34 -0.23
C GLY A 49 -10.33 -9.19 -1.20
N ARG A 50 -10.83 -7.99 -0.91
CA ARG A 50 -10.71 -6.83 -1.80
C ARG A 50 -9.50 -5.97 -1.45
N ILE A 51 -8.61 -5.81 -2.42
CA ILE A 51 -7.43 -4.95 -2.33
C ILE A 51 -7.55 -3.86 -3.41
N ILE A 52 -7.22 -2.63 -3.04
CA ILE A 52 -7.14 -1.50 -3.96
C ILE A 52 -5.68 -1.03 -3.98
N LEU A 53 -5.10 -0.90 -5.17
CA LEU A 53 -3.78 -0.31 -5.37
C LEU A 53 -3.94 1.12 -5.86
N LEU A 54 -3.30 2.07 -5.19
CA LEU A 54 -3.30 3.48 -5.56
C LEU A 54 -1.87 4.01 -5.62
N GLU A 55 -1.66 5.08 -6.39
CA GLU A 55 -0.41 5.82 -6.37
C GLU A 55 -0.14 6.41 -4.99
N ARG A 56 1.13 6.70 -4.73
CA ARG A 56 1.57 7.32 -3.47
C ARG A 56 1.02 8.73 -3.38
N ASP A 57 0.52 9.08 -2.20
CA ASP A 57 0.22 10.45 -1.83
C ASP A 57 1.35 11.05 -0.97
N GLU A 58 1.23 12.35 -0.66
CA GLU A 58 2.21 13.06 0.17
C GLU A 58 2.39 12.43 1.57
N ALA A 59 1.35 11.81 2.12
CA ALA A 59 1.40 11.18 3.42
C ALA A 59 2.18 9.85 3.38
N ASP A 60 2.00 9.06 2.31
CA ASP A 60 2.75 7.84 2.06
C ASP A 60 4.22 8.15 1.78
N ASP A 61 4.51 9.20 1.02
CA ASP A 61 5.89 9.68 0.77
C ASP A 61 6.59 10.09 2.07
N ALA A 62 5.94 10.92 2.89
CA ALA A 62 6.47 11.33 4.17
C ALA A 62 6.68 10.14 5.13
N ARG A 63 5.93 9.05 4.98
CA ARG A 63 6.10 7.84 5.80
C ARG A 63 7.30 7.03 5.33
N LEU A 64 7.44 6.83 4.02
CA LEU A 64 8.56 6.09 3.44
C LEU A 64 9.89 6.80 3.73
N LEU A 65 9.92 8.14 3.66
CA LEU A 65 11.09 8.93 4.07
C LEU A 65 11.46 8.69 5.54
N ARG A 66 10.47 8.68 6.45
CA ARG A 66 10.72 8.37 7.88
C ARG A 66 11.25 6.96 8.08
N GLU A 67 10.70 5.99 7.35
CA GLU A 67 11.17 4.59 7.41
C GLU A 67 12.61 4.46 6.89
N ALA A 68 12.95 5.15 5.80
CA ALA A 68 14.30 5.17 5.22
C ALA A 68 15.33 5.80 6.18
N ILE A 69 14.99 6.94 6.80
CA ILE A 69 15.85 7.59 7.80
C ILE A 69 16.08 6.67 9.00
N ARG A 70 15.05 5.96 9.47
CA ARG A 70 15.18 5.00 10.58
C ARG A 70 16.09 3.82 10.22
N ARG A 71 16.09 3.38 8.96
CA ARG A 71 16.85 2.21 8.50
C ARG A 71 18.35 2.50 8.29
N GLN A 72 18.74 3.78 8.11
CA GLN A 72 20.14 4.19 7.96
C GLN A 72 20.85 4.51 9.28
N LYS A 73 20.16 4.40 10.42
CA LYS A 73 20.70 4.67 11.75
C LYS A 73 20.86 3.37 12.53
#